data_AF-A0A2H5X5A0-F1
#
_entry.id   AF-A0A2H5X5A0-F1
#
_cell.length_a   1.000
_cell.length_b   1.000
_cell.length_c   1.000
_cell.angle_alpha   90.00
_cell.angle_beta   90.00
_cell.angle_gamma   90.00
#
_symmetry.space_group_name_H-M   'P 1'
#
loop_
_entity.id
_entity.type
_entity.pdbx_description
1 polymer ?
#
loop_
_entity_poly.entity_id
_entity_poly.type
_entity_poly.pdbx_seq_one_letter_code
_entity_poly.pdbx_strand_id
1 'polypeptide(L)'
;MDYTVIIHDAEEGGYWVEVPALPGCFSQGESMEEALRNIEEAIAVHLDALTEEGKSAPPDIGWMVARVAVPTIQTQRTAARKRPHKV
;
A
#
# COMPACT_ATOMS: atom_id res chain seq x y z
N MET A 1 13.17 -1.38 -19.57
CA MET A 1 11.83 -0.87 -19.20
C MET A 1 11.73 -1.08 -17.72
N ASP A 2 11.48 0.01 -17.00
CA ASP A 2 11.54 0.09 -15.55
C ASP A 2 10.19 0.55 -15.01
N TYR A 3 9.84 0.05 -13.82
CA TYR A 3 8.64 0.42 -13.10
C TYR A 3 9.00 0.75 -11.66
N THR A 4 8.34 1.78 -11.12
CA THR A 4 8.43 2.10 -9.71
C THR A 4 7.60 1.09 -8.91
N VAL A 5 8.18 0.56 -7.83
CA VAL A 5 7.51 -0.36 -6.89
C VAL A 5 7.43 0.24 -5.50
N ILE A 6 6.39 -0.09 -4.75
CA ILE A 6 6.25 0.27 -3.34
C ILE A 6 6.45 -0.99 -2.51
N ILE A 7 7.31 -0.90 -1.51
CA ILE A 7 7.61 -1.98 -0.58
C ILE A 7 6.93 -1.68 0.74
N HIS A 8 6.31 -2.70 1.33
CA HIS A 8 5.61 -2.66 2.59
C HIS A 8 6.05 -3.81 3.48
N ASP A 9 6.09 -3.56 4.79
CA ASP A 9 6.30 -4.63 5.78
C ASP A 9 5.05 -5.53 5.85
N ALA A 10 5.26 -6.85 5.87
CA ALA A 10 4.17 -7.80 6.08
C ALA A 10 3.93 -8.05 7.58
N GLU A 11 2.66 -8.26 7.97
CA GLU A 11 2.27 -8.43 9.39
C GLU A 11 2.96 -9.63 10.06
N GLU A 12 3.19 -10.71 9.31
CA GLU A 12 3.82 -11.94 9.78
C GLU A 12 5.35 -11.95 9.62
N GLY A 13 5.92 -10.84 9.15
CA GLY A 13 7.33 -10.72 8.77
C GLY A 13 7.57 -10.89 7.27
N GLY A 14 8.69 -10.36 6.79
CA GLY A 14 9.00 -10.23 5.37
C GLY A 14 8.38 -8.96 4.75
N TYR A 15 8.30 -8.95 3.42
CA TYR A 15 7.89 -7.78 2.66
C TYR A 15 6.92 -8.15 1.56
N TRP A 16 5.91 -7.31 1.33
CA TRP A 16 5.09 -7.37 0.13
C TRP A 16 5.30 -6.10 -0.70
N VAL A 17 5.07 -6.24 -2.00
CA VAL A 17 5.39 -5.22 -2.99
C VAL A 17 4.27 -5.07 -4.00
N GLU A 18 4.05 -3.84 -4.43
CA GLU A 18 3.08 -3.49 -5.47
C GLU A 18 3.69 -2.61 -6.55
N VAL A 19 3.16 -2.73 -7.77
CA VAL A 19 3.55 -1.92 -8.92
C VAL A 19 2.40 -0.99 -9.25
N PRO A 20 2.46 0.29 -8.88
CA PRO A 20 1.27 1.11 -9.00
C PRO A 20 0.87 1.47 -10.43
N ALA A 21 1.82 1.44 -11.36
CA ALA A 21 1.56 1.55 -12.79
C ALA A 21 0.79 0.32 -13.34
N LEU A 22 0.82 -0.81 -12.64
CA LEU A 22 0.17 -2.07 -12.99
C LEU A 22 -0.79 -2.50 -11.85
N PRO A 23 -1.97 -1.86 -11.72
CA PRO A 23 -2.92 -2.19 -10.67
C PRO A 23 -3.27 -3.69 -10.67
N GLY A 24 -3.12 -4.35 -9.53
CA GLY A 24 -3.32 -5.80 -9.41
C GLY A 24 -2.03 -6.62 -9.48
N CYS A 25 -0.89 -6.01 -9.82
CA CYS A 25 0.41 -6.68 -9.81
C CYS A 25 1.06 -6.54 -8.42
N PHE A 26 1.04 -7.64 -7.68
CA PHE A 26 1.57 -7.75 -6.32
C PHE A 26 2.51 -8.95 -6.22
N SER A 27 3.45 -8.89 -5.28
CA SER A 27 4.29 -10.03 -4.92
C SER A 27 4.76 -9.92 -3.47
N GLN A 28 5.40 -10.96 -2.95
CA GLN A 28 5.88 -11.03 -1.57
C GLN A 28 7.17 -11.85 -1.49
N GLY A 29 7.99 -11.61 -0.47
CA GLY A 29 9.16 -12.43 -0.11
C GLY A 29 9.50 -12.31 1.37
N GLU A 30 10.29 -13.26 1.88
CA GLU A 30 10.77 -13.24 3.27
C GLU A 30 11.84 -12.16 3.47
N SER A 31 12.51 -11.75 2.39
CA SER A 31 13.51 -10.67 2.35
C SER A 31 13.15 -9.62 1.29
N MET A 32 13.74 -8.42 1.43
CA MET A 32 13.55 -7.34 0.46
C MET A 32 14.04 -7.77 -0.93
N GLU A 33 15.20 -8.42 -1.01
CA GLU A 33 15.77 -8.89 -2.27
C GLU A 33 14.91 -9.97 -2.92
N GLU A 34 14.27 -10.84 -2.13
CA GLU A 34 13.34 -11.84 -2.66
C GLU A 34 12.06 -11.21 -3.16
N ALA A 35 11.44 -10.31 -2.40
CA ALA A 35 10.23 -9.61 -2.83
C ALA A 35 10.47 -8.84 -4.16
N LEU A 36 11.64 -8.21 -4.29
CA LEU A 36 12.05 -7.51 -5.52
C LEU A 36 12.26 -8.45 -6.72
N ARG A 37 12.87 -9.62 -6.52
CA ARG A 37 12.98 -10.64 -7.59
C ARG A 37 11.59 -11.14 -8.00
N ASN A 38 10.74 -11.44 -7.02
CA ASN A 38 9.43 -12.02 -7.29
C ASN A 38 8.49 -11.02 -7.99
N ILE A 39 8.62 -9.71 -7.72
CA ILE A 39 7.81 -8.70 -8.45
C ILE A 39 8.33 -8.46 -9.87
N GLU A 40 9.63 -8.60 -10.13
CA GLU A 40 10.17 -8.55 -11.49
C GLU A 40 9.53 -9.62 -12.39
N GLU A 41 9.44 -10.86 -11.89
CA GLU A 41 8.76 -11.96 -12.58
C GLU A 41 7.26 -11.69 -12.74
N ALA A 42 6.59 -11.20 -11.70
CA ALA A 42 5.16 -10.89 -11.75
C ALA A 42 4.83 -9.76 -12.74
N ILE A 43 5.70 -8.75 -12.87
CA ILE A 43 5.59 -7.70 -13.88
C ILE A 43 5.66 -8.32 -15.27
N ALA A 44 6.66 -9.17 -15.55
CA ALA A 44 6.82 -9.79 -16.85
C ALA A 44 5.57 -10.58 -17.27
N VAL A 45 5.06 -11.43 -16.37
CA VAL A 45 3.83 -12.21 -16.61
C VAL A 45 2.61 -11.31 -16.81
N HIS A 46 2.49 -10.22 -16.05
CA HIS A 46 1.38 -9.29 -16.19
C HIS A 46 1.39 -8.57 -17.54
N LEU A 47 2.57 -8.17 -18.03
CA LEU A 47 2.73 -7.52 -19.33
C LEU A 47 2.43 -8.48 -20.49
N ASP A 48 2.83 -9.75 -20.35
CA ASP A 48 2.48 -10.79 -21.33
C ASP A 48 0.96 -10.97 -21.41
N ALA A 49 0.27 -11.05 -20.27
CA ALA A 49 -1.19 -11.13 -20.23
C ALA A 49 -1.88 -9.91 -20.88
N LEU A 50 -1.40 -8.70 -20.63
CA LEU A 50 -1.90 -7.48 -21.29
C LEU A 50 -1.73 -7.56 -22.82
N THR A 51 -0.59 -8.08 -23.27
CA THR A 51 -0.28 -8.25 -24.69
C THR A 51 -1.24 -9.26 -25.34
N GLU A 52 -1.55 -10.37 -24.67
CA GLU A 52 -2.53 -11.36 -25.12
C GLU A 52 -3.96 -10.78 -25.21
N GLU A 53 -4.31 -9.85 -24.32
CA GLU A 53 -5.56 -9.10 -24.36
C GLU A 53 -5.58 -7.96 -25.40
N GLY A 54 -4.47 -7.74 -26.12
CA GLY A 54 -4.33 -6.64 -27.09
C GLY A 54 -4.22 -5.25 -26.45
N LYS A 55 -3.87 -5.19 -25.16
CA LYS A 55 -3.61 -3.94 -24.43
C LYS A 55 -2.12 -3.62 -24.46
N SER A 56 -1.79 -2.34 -24.55
CA SER A 56 -0.41 -1.87 -24.43
C SER A 56 0.04 -1.81 -22.98
N ALA A 57 1.30 -2.17 -22.72
CA ALA A 57 1.95 -1.95 -21.43
C ALA A 57 1.82 -0.46 -21.01
N PRO A 58 1.24 -0.15 -19.83
CA PRO A 58 1.19 1.22 -19.35
C PRO A 58 2.61 1.71 -19.00
N PRO A 59 2.93 2.99 -19.21
CA PRO A 59 4.23 3.54 -18.80
C PRO A 59 4.31 3.64 -17.27
N ASP A 60 5.54 3.73 -16.74
CA ASP A 60 5.74 4.08 -15.34
C ASP A 60 5.19 5.47 -15.03
N ILE A 61 4.76 5.66 -13.79
CA ILE A 61 4.20 6.92 -13.29
C ILE A 61 5.15 7.51 -12.25
N GLY A 62 5.25 8.84 -12.16
CA GLY A 62 6.06 9.51 -11.14
C GLY A 62 5.34 9.52 -9.78
N TRP A 63 6.03 9.05 -8.72
CA TRP A 63 5.46 8.98 -7.37
C TRP A 63 6.05 10.06 -6.46
N MET A 64 5.19 10.76 -5.74
CA MET A 64 5.57 11.67 -4.67
C MET A 64 5.06 11.14 -3.33
N VAL A 65 5.99 10.77 -2.44
CA VAL A 65 5.66 10.32 -1.09
C VAL A 65 5.84 11.49 -0.12
N ALA A 66 4.78 11.84 0.61
CA ALA A 66 4.81 12.88 1.64
C ALA A 66 4.18 12.38 2.94
N ARG A 67 4.81 12.66 4.08
CA ARG A 67 4.24 12.40 5.41
C ARG A 67 3.39 13.59 5.84
N VAL A 68 2.14 13.34 6.22
CA VAL A 68 1.21 14.35 6.76
C VAL A 68 0.92 14.06 8.23
N ALA A 69 0.95 15.08 9.09
CA ALA A 69 0.56 14.96 10.50
C ALA A 69 -0.95 15.18 10.66
N VAL A 70 -1.63 14.26 11.34
CA VAL A 70 -3.08 14.36 11.63
C VAL A 70 -3.33 14.65 13.12
N PRO A 71 -4.20 15.61 13.48
CA PRO A 71 -4.52 15.90 14.87
C PRO A 71 -5.45 14.82 15.45
N THR A 72 -5.07 14.24 16.59
CA THR A 72 -5.91 13.27 17.30
C THR A 72 -7.05 14.01 18.02
N ILE A 73 -8.30 13.84 17.57
CA ILE A 73 -9.47 14.38 18.25
C ILE A 73 -9.66 13.61 19.57
N GLN A 74 -9.36 14.23 20.71
CA GLN A 74 -9.73 13.67 22.01
C GLN A 74 -11.22 13.92 22.25
N THR A 75 -12.05 12.88 22.13
CA THR A 75 -13.46 12.92 22.49
C THR A 75 -13.60 13.25 23.98
N GLN A 76 -13.95 14.50 24.31
CA GLN A 76 -14.24 14.91 25.67
C GLN A 76 -15.51 14.19 26.15
N ARG A 77 -15.36 13.22 27.06
CA ARG A 77 -16.48 12.70 27.87
C ARG A 77 -16.97 13.86 28.74
N THR A 78 -18.07 14.50 28.36
CA THR A 78 -18.78 15.47 29.21
C THR A 78 -19.24 14.78 30.48
N ALA A 79 -18.58 15.06 31.60
CA ALA A 79 -19.03 14.68 32.93
C ALA A 79 -20.36 15.40 33.25
N ALA A 80 -21.46 14.66 33.25
CA ALA A 80 -22.76 15.14 33.70
C ALA A 80 -22.67 15.52 35.19
N ARG A 81 -22.85 16.80 35.47
CA ARG A 81 -22.89 17.42 36.81
C ARG A 81 -23.90 16.74 37.73
N LYS A 82 -23.47 16.53 38.98
CA LYS A 82 -24.28 16.14 40.14
C LYS A 82 -25.55 17.01 40.26
N ARG A 83 -26.72 16.40 40.39
CA ARG A 83 -27.92 17.06 40.94
C ARG A 83 -27.88 16.93 42.47
N PRO A 84 -27.95 18.01 43.26
CA PRO A 84 -28.17 17.89 44.70
C PRO A 84 -29.64 17.48 44.91
N HIS A 85 -29.87 16.34 45.55
CA HIS A 85 -31.20 16.01 46.07
C HIS A 85 -31.38 16.80 47.36
N LYS A 86 -32.32 17.74 47.36
CA LYS A 86 -32.77 18.47 48.54
C LYS A 86 -34.30 18.45 48.52
N VAL A 87 -34.90 17.43 49.15
CA VAL A 87 -36.09 17.49 50.01
C VAL A 87 -36.05 16.25 50.89
#